data_AF-A0A843TCL9-F1
#
_entry.id   AF-A0A843TCL9-F1
#
_cell.length_a   1.000
_cell.length_b   1.000
_cell.length_c   1.000
_cell.angle_alpha   90.00
_cell.angle_beta   90.00
_cell.angle_gamma   90.00
#
_symmetry.space_group_name_H-M   'P 1'
#
loop_
_entity.id
_entity.type
_entity.pdbx_description
1 polymer ?
#
loop_
_entity_poly.entity_id
_entity_poly.type
_entity_poly.pdbx_seq_one_letter_code
_entity_poly.pdbx_strand_id
1 'polypeptide(L)'
;MRRRERLLAVAAVILLAGTLKLTQQVYRWVVFADERTLIGRVEEQLEDAALGIIQSQISADSLRLLIDTLDADLESRRERLERYEPPALQEGISRSTESSLRADVARYNQRIGERNELLLAWRATVDSNHEYVERYNLLADSVRILATKMGESYYPISSPAEIAERRGFPENERRYP
;
A
#
# COMPACT_ATOMS: atom_id res chain seq x y z
N MET A 1 0.32 -36.62 -57.93
CA MET A 1 -0.23 -36.49 -56.56
C MET A 1 -1.59 -35.81 -56.63
N ARG A 2 -2.67 -36.51 -56.29
CA ARG A 2 -4.06 -36.03 -56.42
C ARG A 2 -4.37 -35.03 -55.30
N ARG A 3 -5.24 -34.05 -55.55
CA ARG A 3 -5.64 -32.99 -54.58
C ARG A 3 -6.06 -33.54 -53.21
N ARG A 4 -6.68 -34.73 -53.18
CA ARG A 4 -7.06 -35.46 -51.95
C ARG A 4 -5.85 -35.94 -51.14
N GLU A 5 -4.79 -36.43 -51.78
CA GLU A 5 -3.56 -36.88 -51.10
C GLU A 5 -2.85 -35.71 -50.42
N ARG A 6 -2.85 -34.53 -51.04
CA ARG A 6 -2.29 -33.31 -50.43
C ARG A 6 -3.09 -32.86 -49.21
N LEU A 7 -4.41 -32.92 -49.26
CA LEU A 7 -5.26 -32.58 -48.11
C LEU A 7 -5.08 -33.55 -46.94
N LEU A 8 -4.98 -34.86 -47.22
CA LEU A 8 -4.71 -35.86 -46.20
C LEU A 8 -3.33 -35.68 -45.56
N ALA A 9 -2.30 -35.38 -46.36
CA ALA A 9 -0.97 -35.09 -45.84
C ALA A 9 -0.95 -33.84 -44.95
N VAL A 10 -1.63 -32.76 -45.35
CA VAL A 10 -1.76 -31.54 -44.53
C VAL A 10 -2.51 -31.83 -43.23
N ALA A 11 -3.63 -32.56 -43.29
CA ALA A 11 -4.39 -32.94 -42.11
C ALA A 11 -3.57 -33.80 -41.14
N ALA A 12 -2.78 -34.75 -41.65
CA ALA A 12 -1.88 -35.58 -40.85
C ALA A 12 -0.79 -34.74 -40.16
N VAL A 13 -0.18 -33.79 -40.87
CA VAL A 13 0.83 -32.89 -40.29
C VAL A 13 0.22 -32.01 -39.20
N ILE A 14 -0.99 -31.47 -39.41
CA ILE A 14 -1.69 -30.66 -38.39
C ILE A 14 -2.01 -31.50 -37.15
N LEU A 15 -2.51 -32.73 -37.33
CA LEU A 15 -2.79 -33.65 -36.22
C LEU A 15 -1.54 -33.99 -35.43
N LEU A 16 -0.42 -34.25 -36.12
CA LEU A 16 0.85 -34.60 -35.49
C LEU A 16 1.47 -33.40 -34.77
N ALA A 17 1.40 -32.21 -35.36
CA ALA A 17 1.82 -30.98 -34.71
C ALA A 17 0.96 -30.65 -33.48
N GLY A 18 -0.37 -30.85 -33.58
CA GLY A 18 -1.31 -30.64 -32.49
C GLY A 18 -1.11 -31.61 -31.33
N THR A 19 -0.94 -32.90 -31.61
CA THR A 19 -0.63 -33.91 -30.59
C THR A 19 0.71 -33.64 -29.90
N LEU A 20 1.76 -33.32 -30.65
CA LEU A 20 3.06 -32.94 -30.07
C LEU A 20 2.93 -31.74 -29.12
N LYS A 21 2.18 -30.70 -29.53
CA LYS A 21 1.92 -29.51 -28.70
C LYS A 21 1.12 -29.86 -27.44
N LEU A 22 0.10 -30.69 -27.54
CA LEU A 22 -0.68 -31.17 -26.39
C LEU A 22 0.19 -31.97 -25.42
N THR A 23 1.02 -32.90 -25.93
CA THR A 23 1.93 -33.69 -25.09
C THR A 23 2.96 -32.78 -24.39
N GLN A 24 3.52 -31.80 -25.10
CA GLN A 24 4.42 -30.80 -24.50
C GLN A 24 3.72 -29.99 -23.41
N GLN A 25 2.45 -29.62 -23.61
CA GLN A 25 1.67 -28.85 -22.64
C GLN A 25 1.34 -29.68 -21.39
N VAL A 26 0.90 -30.93 -21.56
CA VAL A 26 0.63 -31.85 -20.45
C VAL A 26 1.91 -32.17 -19.67
N TYR A 27 3.03 -32.40 -20.38
CA TYR A 27 4.32 -32.63 -19.74
C TYR A 27 4.76 -31.43 -18.89
N ARG A 28 4.68 -30.20 -19.43
CA ARG A 28 4.96 -28.97 -18.66
C ARG A 28 4.04 -28.85 -17.44
N TRP A 29 2.77 -29.20 -17.58
CA TRP A 29 1.81 -29.12 -16.49
C TRP A 29 2.16 -30.07 -15.34
N VAL A 30 2.56 -31.30 -15.64
CA VAL A 30 2.96 -32.30 -14.63
C VAL A 30 4.32 -31.95 -14.01
N VAL A 31 5.30 -31.56 -14.82
CA VAL A 31 6.66 -31.27 -14.33
C VAL A 31 6.71 -30.05 -13.42
N PHE A 32 5.83 -29.05 -13.65
CA PHE A 32 5.79 -27.83 -12.87
C PHE A 32 4.62 -27.76 -11.89
N ALA A 33 4.09 -28.91 -11.45
CA ALA A 33 2.97 -28.94 -10.51
C ALA A 33 3.32 -28.24 -9.18
N ASP A 34 4.52 -28.50 -8.65
CA ASP A 34 4.98 -27.93 -7.39
C ASP A 34 5.20 -26.41 -7.48
N GLU A 35 5.79 -25.93 -8.57
CA GLU A 35 5.97 -24.50 -8.83
C GLU A 35 4.63 -23.77 -8.94
N ARG A 36 3.61 -24.38 -9.56
CA ARG A 36 2.25 -23.79 -9.63
C ARG A 36 1.62 -23.68 -8.24
N THR A 37 1.74 -24.71 -7.41
CA THR A 37 1.27 -24.66 -6.01
C THR A 37 2.04 -23.63 -5.19
N LEU A 38 3.34 -23.47 -5.44
CA LEU A 38 4.14 -22.45 -4.78
C LEU A 38 3.74 -21.04 -5.22
N ILE A 39 3.51 -20.81 -6.52
CA ILE A 39 3.01 -19.53 -7.03
C ILE A 39 1.70 -19.16 -6.35
N GLY A 40 0.73 -20.07 -6.25
CA GLY A 40 -0.55 -19.77 -5.58
C GLY A 40 -0.36 -19.35 -4.11
N ARG A 41 0.57 -19.98 -3.38
CA ARG A 41 0.89 -19.57 -1.99
C ARG A 41 1.58 -18.21 -1.91
N VAL A 42 2.51 -17.94 -2.83
CA VAL A 42 3.21 -16.64 -2.89
C VAL A 42 2.25 -15.53 -3.31
N GLU A 43 1.31 -15.81 -4.21
CA GLU A 43 0.25 -14.89 -4.61
C GLU A 43 -0.67 -14.54 -3.45
N GLU A 44 -1.07 -15.51 -2.62
CA GLU A 44 -1.86 -15.24 -1.41
C GLU A 44 -1.12 -14.28 -0.47
N GLN A 45 0.16 -14.52 -0.22
CA GLN A 45 1.00 -13.62 0.59
C GLN A 45 1.20 -12.25 -0.04
N LEU A 46 1.28 -12.20 -1.37
CA LEU A 46 1.41 -10.97 -2.14
C LEU A 46 0.13 -10.14 -2.03
N GLU A 47 -1.03 -10.78 -2.05
CA GLU A 47 -2.31 -10.13 -1.80
C GLU A 47 -2.40 -9.53 -0.40
N ASP A 48 -1.98 -10.27 0.63
CA ASP A 48 -1.95 -9.77 2.01
C ASP A 48 -1.02 -8.54 2.14
N ALA A 49 0.17 -8.61 1.54
CA ALA A 49 1.11 -7.49 1.54
C ALA A 49 0.52 -6.27 0.81
N ALA A 50 -0.11 -6.48 -0.35
CA ALA A 50 -0.79 -5.42 -1.10
C ALA A 50 -1.90 -4.73 -0.29
N LEU A 51 -2.74 -5.49 0.41
CA LEU A 51 -3.77 -4.94 1.29
C LEU A 51 -3.15 -4.15 2.45
N GLY A 52 -2.04 -4.65 3.01
CA GLY A 52 -1.26 -3.94 4.03
C GLY A 52 -0.76 -2.57 3.55
N ILE A 53 -0.29 -2.45 2.30
CA ILE A 53 0.10 -1.16 1.70
C ILE A 53 -1.09 -0.20 1.69
N ILE A 54 -2.23 -0.62 1.17
CA ILE A 54 -3.41 0.24 1.03
C ILE A 54 -3.92 0.69 2.40
N GLN A 55 -4.05 -0.23 3.35
CA GLN A 55 -4.56 0.07 4.69
C GLN A 55 -3.63 1.02 5.46
N SER A 56 -2.32 0.79 5.38
CA SER A 56 -1.34 1.67 6.03
C SER A 56 -1.30 3.06 5.38
N GLN A 57 -1.47 3.16 4.06
CA GLN A 57 -1.57 4.45 3.38
C GLN A 57 -2.80 5.25 3.84
N ILE A 58 -3.98 4.63 3.87
CA ILE A 58 -5.23 5.27 4.33
C ILE A 58 -5.10 5.72 5.79
N SER A 59 -4.48 4.89 6.62
CA SER A 59 -4.22 5.20 8.04
C SER A 59 -3.26 6.39 8.18
N ALA A 60 -2.19 6.42 7.37
CA ALA A 60 -1.22 7.52 7.36
C ALA A 60 -1.86 8.84 6.90
N ASP A 61 -2.69 8.81 5.86
CA ASP A 61 -3.41 9.99 5.36
C ASP A 61 -4.40 10.53 6.41
N SER A 62 -5.12 9.63 7.08
CA SER A 62 -6.04 9.99 8.16
C SER A 62 -5.32 10.63 9.35
N LEU A 63 -4.18 10.06 9.78
CA LEU A 63 -3.36 10.63 10.85
C LEU A 63 -2.78 11.99 10.45
N ARG A 64 -2.36 12.15 9.19
CA ARG A 64 -1.86 13.42 8.67
C ARG A 64 -2.92 14.52 8.74
N LEU A 65 -4.16 14.23 8.34
CA LEU A 65 -5.26 15.18 8.43
C LEU A 65 -5.52 15.64 9.88
N LEU A 66 -5.44 14.71 10.84
CA LEU A 66 -5.58 15.02 12.27
C LEU A 66 -4.44 15.92 12.77
N ILE A 67 -3.20 15.63 12.35
CA ILE A 67 -2.03 16.45 12.67
C ILE A 67 -2.20 17.86 12.09
N ASP A 68 -2.58 17.98 10.82
CA ASP A 68 -2.78 19.29 10.16
C ASP A 68 -3.88 20.10 10.87
N THR A 69 -4.95 19.44 11.34
CA THR A 69 -6.01 20.08 12.13
C THR A 69 -5.49 20.58 13.49
N LEU A 70 -4.64 19.80 14.17
CA LEU A 70 -4.03 20.22 15.43
C LEU A 70 -3.00 21.33 15.23
N ASP A 71 -2.21 21.28 14.16
CA ASP A 71 -1.24 22.31 13.83
C ASP A 71 -1.94 23.66 13.58
N ALA A 72 -3.14 23.66 12.96
CA ALA A 72 -3.96 24.85 12.82
C ALA A 72 -4.51 25.39 14.17
N ASP A 73 -4.97 24.52 15.09
CA ASP A 73 -5.41 24.95 16.45
C ASP A 73 -4.22 25.47 17.27
N LEU A 74 -3.05 24.83 17.16
CA LEU A 74 -1.81 25.25 17.80
C LEU A 74 -1.37 26.63 17.29
N GLU A 75 -1.41 26.87 15.99
CA GLU A 75 -1.05 28.17 15.42
C GLU A 75 -1.98 29.28 15.94
N SER A 76 -3.31 29.05 15.94
CA SER A 76 -4.25 30.01 16.53
C SER A 76 -3.98 30.24 18.02
N ARG A 77 -3.61 29.21 18.78
CA ARG A 77 -3.21 29.36 20.20
C ARG A 77 -1.92 30.13 20.36
N ARG A 78 -0.93 29.92 19.48
CA ARG A 78 0.35 30.64 19.48
C ARG A 78 0.11 32.14 19.30
N GLU A 79 -0.70 32.53 18.33
CA GLU A 79 -1.12 33.93 18.13
C GLU A 79 -1.81 34.51 19.38
N ARG A 80 -2.63 33.71 20.08
CA ARG A 80 -3.23 34.15 21.35
C ARG A 80 -2.20 34.37 22.45
N LEU A 81 -1.19 33.50 22.52
CA LEU A 81 -0.10 33.61 23.50
C LEU A 81 0.79 34.83 23.24
N GLU A 82 1.05 35.14 21.97
CA GLU A 82 1.82 36.33 21.55
C GLU A 82 1.16 37.64 22.00
N ARG A 83 -0.17 37.68 22.15
CA ARG A 83 -0.87 38.87 22.67
C ARG A 83 -0.55 39.20 24.13
N TYR A 84 0.03 38.28 24.90
CA TYR A 84 0.48 38.56 26.27
C TYR A 84 1.87 39.22 26.32
N GLU A 85 2.63 39.20 25.22
CA GLU A 85 4.01 39.69 25.17
C GLU A 85 4.13 41.23 25.26
N PRO A 86 3.34 42.04 24.53
CA PRO A 86 3.43 43.51 24.64
C PRO A 86 3.10 44.07 26.05
N PRO A 87 2.04 43.62 26.75
CA PRO A 87 1.75 44.07 28.12
C PRO A 87 2.84 43.70 29.12
N ALA A 88 3.46 42.52 28.96
CA ALA A 88 4.51 42.05 29.84
C ALA A 88 5.79 42.93 29.77
N LEU A 89 6.07 43.50 28.59
CA LEU A 89 7.22 44.37 28.36
C LEU A 89 7.02 45.83 28.82
N GLN A 90 5.77 46.33 28.84
CA GLN A 90 5.50 47.75 29.08
C GLN A 90 5.10 48.09 30.53
N GLU A 91 4.23 47.30 31.15
CA GLU A 91 3.56 47.69 32.41
C GLU A 91 3.71 46.66 33.53
N GLY A 92 4.29 45.50 33.23
CA GLY A 92 4.26 44.34 34.11
C GLY A 92 2.90 43.64 34.06
N ILE A 93 2.91 42.32 34.22
CA ILE A 93 1.70 41.49 34.11
C ILE A 93 0.97 41.45 35.46
N SER A 94 -0.34 41.72 35.44
CA SER A 94 -1.18 41.53 36.63
C SER A 94 -1.27 40.05 37.02
N ARG A 95 -1.53 39.74 38.30
CA ARG A 95 -1.68 38.35 38.77
C ARG A 95 -2.80 37.58 38.05
N SER A 96 -3.88 38.26 37.65
CA SER A 96 -4.96 37.62 36.88
C SER A 96 -4.50 37.32 35.46
N THR A 97 -3.78 38.23 34.81
CA THR A 97 -3.18 38.02 33.49
C THR A 97 -2.14 36.89 33.51
N GLU A 98 -1.29 36.83 34.53
CA GLU A 98 -0.32 35.75 34.71
C GLU A 98 -1.01 34.39 34.88
N SER A 99 -2.10 34.32 35.66
CA SER A 99 -2.87 33.10 35.85
C SER A 99 -3.50 32.62 34.54
N SER A 100 -4.07 33.54 33.75
CA SER A 100 -4.61 33.24 32.42
C SER A 100 -3.54 32.76 31.44
N LEU A 101 -2.38 33.43 31.41
CA LEU A 101 -1.24 33.02 30.59
C LEU A 101 -0.78 31.60 30.94
N ARG A 102 -0.62 31.28 32.23
CA ARG A 102 -0.24 29.93 32.66
C ARG A 102 -1.26 28.87 32.23
N ALA A 103 -2.55 29.18 32.32
CA ALA A 103 -3.61 28.27 31.86
C ALA A 103 -3.59 28.07 30.34
N ASP A 104 -3.33 29.13 29.56
CA ASP A 104 -3.20 29.05 28.11
C ASP A 104 -1.97 28.24 27.69
N VAL A 105 -0.81 28.48 28.32
CA VAL A 105 0.42 27.72 28.10
C VAL A 105 0.22 26.24 28.46
N ALA A 106 -0.44 25.94 29.58
CA ALA A 106 -0.73 24.55 29.97
C ALA A 106 -1.57 23.83 28.91
N ARG A 107 -2.62 24.48 28.40
CA ARG A 107 -3.46 23.94 27.32
C ARG A 107 -2.70 23.79 26.01
N TYR A 108 -1.84 24.74 25.67
CA TYR A 108 -0.99 24.68 24.49
C TYR A 108 -0.02 23.50 24.56
N ASN A 109 0.67 23.32 25.70
CA ASN A 109 1.59 22.21 25.92
C ASN A 109 0.89 20.85 25.88
N GLN A 110 -0.33 20.75 26.41
CA GLN A 110 -1.14 19.54 26.29
C GLN A 110 -1.39 19.19 24.82
N ARG A 111 -1.82 20.16 24.00
CA ARG A 111 -2.05 19.96 22.56
C ARG A 111 -0.78 19.57 21.80
N ILE A 112 0.37 20.13 22.16
CA ILE A 112 1.67 19.69 21.61
C ILE A 112 1.92 18.21 21.94
N GLY A 113 1.61 17.77 23.16
CA GLY A 113 1.70 16.36 23.56
C GLY A 113 0.88 15.46 22.65
N GLU A 114 -0.42 15.77 22.51
CA GLU A 114 -1.35 15.03 21.64
C GLU A 114 -0.87 15.00 20.18
N ARG A 115 -0.38 16.13 19.66
CA ARG A 115 0.16 16.25 18.30
C ARG A 115 1.41 15.38 18.11
N ASN A 116 2.29 15.33 19.10
CA ASN A 116 3.51 14.51 19.04
C ASN A 116 3.20 13.01 19.11
N GLU A 117 2.22 12.60 19.90
CA GLU A 117 1.73 11.21 19.93
C GLU A 117 1.20 10.78 18.55
N LEU A 118 0.39 11.63 17.91
CA LEU A 118 -0.10 11.37 16.55
C LEU A 118 1.04 11.33 15.52
N LEU A 119 2.03 12.22 15.64
CA LEU A 119 3.20 12.21 14.75
C LEU A 119 4.01 10.90 14.89
N LEU A 120 4.17 10.38 16.12
CA LEU A 120 4.83 9.10 16.35
C LEU A 120 4.04 7.94 15.74
N ALA A 121 2.71 7.93 15.92
CA ALA A 121 1.84 6.93 15.31
C ALA A 121 1.89 6.99 13.77
N TRP A 122 1.91 8.21 13.21
CA TRP A 122 2.04 8.43 11.76
C TRP A 122 3.35 7.87 11.22
N ARG A 123 4.48 8.15 11.88
CA ARG A 123 5.80 7.60 11.49
C ARG A 123 5.81 6.08 11.53
N ALA A 124 5.31 5.47 12.61
CA ALA A 124 5.21 4.02 12.72
C ALA A 124 4.34 3.41 11.61
N THR A 125 3.26 4.10 11.21
CA THR A 125 2.38 3.67 10.10
C THR A 125 3.10 3.75 8.76
N VAL A 126 3.87 4.81 8.51
CA VAL A 126 4.69 4.98 7.31
C VAL A 126 5.80 3.92 7.25
N ASP A 127 6.46 3.63 8.37
CA ASP A 127 7.48 2.58 8.45
C ASP A 127 6.87 1.20 8.13
N SER A 128 5.70 0.90 8.70
CA SER A 128 4.96 -0.33 8.37
C SER A 128 4.55 -0.39 6.89
N ASN A 129 4.16 0.74 6.29
CA ASN A 129 3.88 0.81 4.85
C ASN A 129 5.11 0.42 4.02
N HIS A 130 6.29 0.94 4.37
CA HIS A 130 7.54 0.57 3.70
C HIS A 130 7.82 -0.93 3.80
N GLU A 131 7.64 -1.53 4.98
CA GLU A 131 7.81 -2.99 5.15
C GLU A 131 6.85 -3.79 4.25
N TYR A 132 5.59 -3.35 4.10
CA TYR A 132 4.65 -3.99 3.19
C TYR A 132 5.05 -3.83 1.72
N VAL A 133 5.54 -2.65 1.31
CA VAL A 133 6.05 -2.41 -0.05
C VAL A 133 7.25 -3.29 -0.36
N GLU A 134 8.21 -3.37 0.55
CA GLU A 134 9.38 -4.25 0.40
C GLU A 134 8.97 -5.72 0.28
N ARG A 135 8.09 -6.18 1.18
CA ARG A 135 7.57 -7.55 1.14
C ARG A 135 6.84 -7.85 -0.16
N TYR A 136 5.98 -6.94 -0.61
CA TYR A 136 5.25 -7.07 -1.87
C TYR A 136 6.21 -7.21 -3.05
N ASN A 137 7.24 -6.36 -3.13
CA ASN A 137 8.23 -6.40 -4.21
C ASN A 137 9.01 -7.72 -4.23
N LEU A 138 9.45 -8.20 -3.06
CA LEU A 138 10.15 -9.48 -2.94
C LEU A 138 9.28 -10.67 -3.36
N LEU A 139 8.00 -10.66 -2.98
CA LEU A 139 7.04 -11.70 -3.38
C LEU A 139 6.76 -11.63 -4.87
N ALA A 140 6.57 -10.43 -5.43
CA ALA A 140 6.37 -10.24 -6.87
C ALA A 140 7.56 -10.78 -7.67
N ASP A 141 8.79 -10.47 -7.26
CA ASP A 141 9.99 -11.00 -7.91
C ASP A 141 10.10 -12.53 -7.77
N SER A 142 9.69 -13.09 -6.63
CA SER A 142 9.62 -14.54 -6.44
C SER A 142 8.63 -15.19 -7.41
N VAL A 143 7.44 -14.60 -7.61
CA VAL A 143 6.47 -15.05 -8.62
C VAL A 143 7.07 -14.98 -10.02
N ARG A 144 7.75 -13.88 -10.39
CA ARG A 144 8.41 -13.74 -11.71
C ARG A 144 9.46 -14.83 -11.95
N ILE A 145 10.27 -15.12 -10.93
CA ILE A 145 11.32 -16.15 -11.02
C ILE A 145 10.69 -17.53 -11.24
N LEU A 146 9.65 -17.88 -10.47
CA LEU A 146 8.95 -19.14 -10.62
C LEU A 146 8.26 -19.26 -11.99
N ALA A 147 7.57 -18.21 -12.42
CA ALA A 147 6.92 -18.16 -13.73
C ALA A 147 7.92 -18.30 -14.88
N THR A 148 9.08 -17.63 -14.79
CA THR A 148 10.15 -17.75 -15.79
C THR A 148 10.67 -19.18 -15.86
N LYS A 149 10.86 -19.87 -14.73
CA LYS A 149 11.25 -21.29 -14.70
C LYS A 149 10.24 -22.19 -15.40
N MET A 150 8.95 -21.88 -15.27
CA MET A 150 7.88 -22.61 -15.96
C MET A 150 7.76 -22.26 -17.45
N GLY A 151 8.49 -21.27 -17.96
CA GLY A 151 8.38 -20.77 -19.33
C GLY A 151 7.22 -19.79 -19.55
N GLU A 152 6.84 -19.05 -18.52
CA GLU A 152 5.78 -18.03 -18.52
C GLU A 152 6.38 -16.64 -18.23
N SER A 153 7.19 -16.11 -19.16
CA SER A 153 7.91 -14.82 -18.98
C SER A 153 7.02 -13.59 -18.82
N TYR A 154 5.73 -13.69 -19.14
CA TYR A 154 4.75 -12.60 -19.07
C TYR A 154 3.64 -12.90 -18.06
N TYR A 155 4.00 -13.51 -16.93
CA TYR A 155 3.05 -13.79 -15.88
C TYR A 155 2.51 -12.48 -15.27
N PRO A 156 1.19 -12.26 -15.29
CA PRO A 156 0.60 -11.03 -14.78
C PRO A 156 0.67 -11.01 -13.25
N ILE A 157 1.26 -9.97 -12.69
CA ILE A 157 1.25 -9.72 -11.24
C ILE A 157 0.32 -8.55 -10.99
N SER A 158 -0.77 -8.81 -10.27
CA SER A 158 -1.74 -7.78 -9.92
C SER A 158 -1.09 -6.72 -9.04
N SER A 159 -1.28 -5.45 -9.39
CA SER A 159 -0.90 -4.32 -8.55
C SER A 159 -1.69 -4.28 -7.23
N PRO A 160 -1.20 -3.57 -6.19
CA PRO A 160 -1.96 -3.44 -4.95
C PRO A 160 -3.37 -2.85 -5.13
N ALA A 161 -3.54 -1.95 -6.10
CA ALA A 161 -4.84 -1.36 -6.42
C ALA A 161 -5.83 -2.38 -7.02
N GLU A 162 -5.36 -3.22 -7.95
CA GLU A 162 -6.17 -4.28 -8.57
C GLU A 162 -6.55 -5.36 -7.54
N ILE A 163 -5.64 -5.68 -6.62
CA ILE A 163 -5.89 -6.63 -5.52
C ILE A 163 -6.97 -6.08 -4.59
N ALA A 164 -6.85 -4.81 -4.19
CA ALA A 164 -7.84 -4.16 -3.34
C ALA A 164 -9.23 -4.15 -3.99
N GLU A 165 -9.31 -3.81 -5.28
CA GLU A 165 -10.57 -3.85 -6.05
C GLU A 165 -11.17 -5.26 -6.06
N ARG A 166 -10.36 -6.28 -6.36
CA ARG A 166 -10.79 -7.69 -6.38
C ARG A 166 -11.29 -8.17 -5.01
N ARG A 167 -10.68 -7.70 -3.92
CA ARG A 167 -11.04 -8.06 -2.53
C ARG A 167 -12.20 -7.22 -1.98
N GLY A 168 -12.77 -6.32 -2.79
CA GLY A 168 -13.90 -5.48 -2.37
C GLY A 168 -13.52 -4.42 -1.34
N PHE A 169 -12.24 -4.01 -1.29
CA PHE A 169 -11.84 -2.84 -0.52
C PHE A 169 -12.55 -1.62 -1.10
N PRO A 170 -13.39 -0.92 -0.33
CA PRO A 170 -14.32 0.04 -0.88
C PRO A 170 -13.60 1.23 -1.51
N GLU A 171 -13.87 1.51 -2.79
CA GLU A 171 -13.49 2.76 -3.47
C GLU A 171 -13.98 4.02 -2.73
N ASN A 172 -14.93 3.88 -1.80
CA ASN A 172 -15.48 4.98 -1.01
C ASN A 172 -14.46 5.66 -0.09
N GLU A 173 -13.31 5.04 0.20
CA GLU A 173 -12.22 5.70 0.96
C GLU A 173 -11.25 6.48 0.05
N ARG A 174 -11.33 6.34 -1.29
CA ARG A 174 -10.57 7.19 -2.25
C ARG A 174 -11.24 8.56 -2.49
N ARG A 175 -12.38 8.83 -1.83
CA ARG A 175 -13.10 10.11 -1.88
C ARG A 175 -13.02 10.85 -0.55
N TYR A 176 -11.83 11.10 -0.05
CA TYR A 176 -11.62 12.27 0.80
C TYR A 176 -10.47 13.10 0.22
N PRO A 177 -10.70 14.41 0.03
CA PRO A 177 -9.82 15.32 -0.73
C PRO A 177 -8.48 15.58 -0.07
#